data_AF-A0A1J4VCI0-F1
#
_entry.id   AF-A0A1J4VCI0-F1
#
_cell.length_a   1.000
_cell.length_b   1.000
_cell.length_c   1.000
_cell.angle_alpha   90.00
_cell.angle_beta   90.00
_cell.angle_gamma   90.00
#
_symmetry.space_group_name_H-M   'P 1'
#
loop_
_entity.id
_entity.type
_entity.pdbx_description
1 polymer ?
#
loop_
_entity_poly.entity_id
_entity_poly.type
_entity_poly.pdbx_seq_one_letter_code
_entity_poly.pdbx_strand_id
1 'polypeptide(L)'
;MKIKLTNEEVRKYLDIESPEFPKYVTQILNLANQNAQGTRPKVVGQMSDLIKEFDGKTIREWEKWYLEKNPQAVEKATNRIITMVENLKEAVSKIDRKMIETWVKDLVIIKTFLGLRFQEAILKKGAHLKGVEYRLAISDEEAKGIDGWVGNIPVSIKPDTYEVKKALPEGIETKIIFYKKLKDGIEIDYGEIL
;
A
#
# COMPACT_ATOMS: atom_id res chain seq x y z
N MET A 1 -25.12 13.30 -16.50
CA MET A 1 -25.11 13.86 -15.13
C MET A 1 -24.47 12.83 -14.19
N LYS A 2 -23.57 13.25 -13.28
CA LYS A 2 -22.98 12.37 -12.25
C LYS A 2 -23.40 12.90 -10.88
N ILE A 3 -24.05 12.06 -10.07
CA ILE A 3 -24.48 12.39 -8.70
C ILE A 3 -23.72 11.46 -7.75
N LYS A 4 -23.23 12.00 -6.63
CA LYS A 4 -22.61 11.22 -5.55
C LYS A 4 -23.69 10.85 -4.54
N LEU A 5 -23.81 9.56 -4.24
CA LEU A 5 -24.61 9.05 -3.13
C LEU A 5 -23.64 8.64 -2.01
N THR A 6 -23.80 9.21 -0.82
CA THR A 6 -22.98 8.91 0.35
C THR A 6 -23.47 7.66 1.07
N ASN A 7 -22.59 7.01 1.84
CA ASN A 7 -22.98 5.83 2.64
C ASN A 7 -24.03 6.15 3.71
N GLU A 8 -24.07 7.38 4.21
CA GLU A 8 -25.09 7.85 5.14
C GLU A 8 -26.46 7.94 4.45
N GLU A 9 -26.51 8.51 3.25
CA GLU A 9 -27.72 8.54 2.43
C GLU A 9 -28.18 7.13 2.07
N VAL A 10 -27.29 6.21 1.69
CA VAL A 10 -27.64 4.81 1.43
C VAL A 10 -28.30 4.17 2.66
N ARG A 11 -27.72 4.36 3.85
CA ARG A 11 -28.30 3.85 5.10
C ARG A 11 -29.68 4.42 5.36
N LYS A 12 -29.86 5.73 5.16
CA LYS A 12 -31.16 6.40 5.29
C LYS A 12 -32.19 5.87 4.30
N TYR A 13 -31.83 5.65 3.04
CA TYR A 13 -32.74 5.10 2.03
C TYR A 13 -33.12 3.63 2.28
N LEU A 14 -32.33 2.90 3.05
CA LEU A 14 -32.56 1.50 3.39
C LEU A 14 -33.08 1.32 4.83
N ASP A 15 -33.39 2.41 5.54
CA ASP A 15 -33.81 2.41 6.95
C ASP A 15 -32.85 1.65 7.88
N ILE A 16 -31.54 1.82 7.66
CA ILE A 16 -30.46 1.17 8.43
C ILE A 16 -29.84 2.18 9.39
N GLU A 17 -29.83 1.84 10.68
CA GLU A 17 -29.18 2.65 11.70
C GLU A 17 -27.65 2.64 11.56
N SER A 18 -27.02 3.76 11.90
CA SER A 18 -25.55 3.84 11.95
C SER A 18 -25.07 3.56 13.37
N PRO A 19 -24.11 2.62 13.56
CA PRO A 19 -23.52 2.42 14.87
C PRO A 19 -22.64 3.62 15.24
N GLU A 20 -22.73 4.05 16.49
CA GLU A 20 -21.84 5.07 17.05
C GLU A 20 -20.62 4.43 17.71
N PHE A 21 -19.44 4.97 17.40
CA PHE A 21 -18.19 4.58 18.03
C PHE A 21 -17.45 5.82 18.52
N PRO A 22 -16.78 5.78 19.69
CA PRO A 22 -15.92 6.86 20.13
C PRO A 22 -14.81 7.16 19.14
N LYS A 23 -14.28 8.39 19.19
CA LYS A 23 -13.19 8.83 18.32
C LYS A 23 -12.01 7.85 18.39
N TYR A 24 -11.47 7.51 17.22
CA TYR A 24 -10.35 6.56 17.01
C TYR A 24 -10.64 5.07 17.26
N VAL A 25 -11.75 4.70 17.92
CA VAL A 25 -12.05 3.28 18.23
C VAL A 25 -12.16 2.43 16.97
N THR A 26 -12.83 2.93 15.92
CA THR A 26 -12.95 2.20 14.65
C THR A 26 -11.60 1.96 13.97
N GLN A 27 -10.63 2.86 14.13
CA GLN A 27 -9.28 2.68 13.57
C GLN A 27 -8.55 1.53 14.27
N ILE A 28 -8.68 1.43 15.59
CA ILE A 28 -8.12 0.33 16.39
C ILE A 28 -8.80 -0.99 16.02
N LEU A 29 -10.14 -1.01 15.94
CA LEU A 29 -10.89 -2.22 15.56
C LEU A 29 -10.56 -2.70 14.15
N ASN A 30 -10.39 -1.77 13.19
CA ASN A 30 -9.99 -2.10 11.83
C ASN A 30 -8.59 -2.71 11.78
N LEU A 31 -7.62 -2.12 12.49
CA LEU A 31 -6.26 -2.64 12.59
C LEU A 31 -6.24 -4.03 13.27
N ALA A 32 -6.98 -4.18 14.38
CA ALA A 32 -7.11 -5.44 15.08
C ALA A 32 -7.71 -6.53 14.18
N ASN A 33 -8.79 -6.22 13.46
CA ASN A 33 -9.40 -7.18 12.53
C ASN A 33 -8.48 -7.51 11.35
N GLN A 34 -7.74 -6.54 10.81
CA GLN A 34 -6.77 -6.79 9.73
C GLN A 34 -5.70 -7.79 10.16
N ASN A 35 -5.15 -7.62 11.37
CA ASN A 35 -4.13 -8.50 11.92
C ASN A 35 -4.70 -9.87 12.33
N ALA A 36 -5.84 -9.89 13.01
CA ALA A 36 -6.51 -11.10 13.48
C ALA A 36 -7.15 -11.91 12.35
N GLN A 37 -7.40 -11.27 11.20
CA GLN A 37 -8.15 -11.84 10.09
C GLN A 37 -9.55 -12.34 10.54
N GLY A 38 -10.18 -11.58 11.45
CA GLY A 38 -11.42 -11.97 12.15
C GLY A 38 -12.62 -12.11 11.22
N THR A 39 -12.70 -11.28 10.18
CA THR A 39 -13.81 -11.29 9.20
C THR A 39 -13.42 -11.89 7.84
N ARG A 40 -12.41 -12.76 7.79
CA ARG A 40 -12.10 -13.49 6.54
C ARG A 40 -13.19 -14.51 6.21
N PRO A 41 -13.33 -14.92 4.93
CA PRO A 41 -14.37 -15.87 4.52
C PRO A 41 -14.38 -17.18 5.30
N LYS A 42 -13.21 -17.66 5.73
CA LYS A 42 -13.07 -18.84 6.60
C LYS A 42 -13.72 -18.72 7.99
N VAL A 43 -14.11 -17.51 8.41
CA VAL A 43 -14.70 -17.22 9.73
C VAL A 43 -16.17 -16.84 9.60
N VAL A 44 -16.46 -15.93 8.67
CA VAL A 44 -17.79 -15.32 8.51
C VAL A 44 -18.52 -15.78 7.25
N GLY A 45 -17.90 -16.61 6.43
CA GLY A 45 -18.41 -16.96 5.10
C GLY A 45 -18.08 -15.91 4.03
N GLN A 46 -18.24 -16.29 2.77
CA GLN A 46 -17.99 -15.41 1.63
C GLN A 46 -19.22 -14.54 1.36
N MET A 47 -19.19 -13.28 1.84
CA MET A 47 -20.35 -12.38 1.81
C MET A 47 -20.97 -12.19 0.41
N SER A 48 -20.14 -12.16 -0.63
CA SER A 48 -20.58 -11.99 -2.01
C SER A 48 -21.29 -13.22 -2.59
N ASP A 49 -21.09 -14.40 -2.02
CA ASP A 49 -21.83 -15.60 -2.39
C ASP A 49 -23.08 -15.74 -1.52
N LEU A 50 -22.95 -15.51 -0.22
CA LEU A 50 -24.07 -15.54 0.73
C LEU A 50 -25.18 -14.55 0.35
N ILE A 51 -24.86 -13.34 -0.08
CA ILE A 51 -25.87 -12.34 -0.47
C ILE A 51 -26.64 -12.73 -1.75
N LYS A 52 -26.07 -13.58 -2.62
CA LYS A 52 -26.77 -14.10 -3.82
C LYS A 52 -27.77 -15.20 -3.48
N GLU A 53 -27.54 -15.90 -2.38
CA GLU A 53 -28.42 -16.95 -1.87
C GLU A 53 -29.57 -16.41 -1.03
N PHE A 54 -29.46 -15.16 -0.56
CA PHE A 54 -30.48 -14.49 0.22
C PHE A 54 -31.56 -13.89 -0.68
N ASP A 55 -32.82 -14.27 -0.44
CA ASP A 55 -34.01 -13.88 -1.19
C ASP A 55 -34.85 -12.78 -0.51
N GLY A 56 -34.52 -12.44 0.74
CA GLY A 56 -35.18 -11.37 1.48
C GLY A 56 -34.80 -9.97 0.99
N LYS A 57 -35.43 -8.94 1.58
CA LYS A 57 -35.30 -7.54 1.12
C LYS A 57 -34.86 -6.58 2.21
N THR A 58 -34.96 -6.97 3.48
CA THR A 58 -34.69 -6.10 4.62
C THR A 58 -33.45 -6.52 5.40
N ILE A 59 -32.86 -5.56 6.13
CA ILE A 59 -31.71 -5.84 6.99
C ILE A 59 -32.04 -6.86 8.10
N ARG A 60 -33.28 -6.84 8.62
CA ARG A 60 -33.74 -7.79 9.66
C ARG A 60 -33.83 -9.22 9.12
N GLU A 61 -34.35 -9.38 7.91
CA GLU A 61 -34.38 -10.68 7.23
C GLU A 61 -32.97 -11.19 6.95
N TRP A 62 -32.07 -10.31 6.49
CA TRP A 62 -30.68 -10.66 6.23
C TRP A 62 -29.96 -11.12 7.51
N GLU A 63 -30.10 -10.37 8.59
CA GLU A 63 -29.49 -10.71 9.87
C GLU A 63 -29.96 -12.07 10.37
N LYS A 64 -31.27 -12.32 10.37
CA LYS A 64 -31.84 -13.61 10.78
C LYS A 64 -31.33 -14.75 9.90
N TRP A 65 -31.43 -14.62 8.58
CA TRP A 65 -31.00 -15.65 7.64
C TRP A 65 -29.50 -15.96 7.77
N TYR A 66 -28.68 -14.92 7.89
CA TYR A 66 -27.23 -15.06 8.03
C TYR A 66 -26.85 -15.74 9.33
N LEU A 67 -27.47 -15.37 10.46
CA LEU A 67 -27.19 -15.95 11.76
C LEU A 67 -27.69 -17.39 11.88
N GLU A 68 -28.81 -17.75 11.25
CA GLU A 68 -29.26 -19.15 11.18
C GLU A 68 -28.25 -20.02 10.41
N LYS A 69 -27.69 -19.49 9.31
CA LYS A 69 -26.69 -20.19 8.49
C LYS A 69 -25.29 -20.20 9.11
N ASN A 70 -24.92 -19.16 9.85
CA ASN A 70 -23.60 -18.95 10.43
C ASN A 70 -23.69 -18.54 11.92
N PRO A 71 -24.22 -19.40 12.80
CA PRO A 71 -24.62 -19.01 14.16
C PRO A 71 -23.47 -18.51 15.04
N GLN A 72 -22.25 -18.98 14.79
CA GLN A 72 -21.06 -18.60 15.56
C GLN A 72 -20.16 -17.60 14.84
N ALA A 73 -20.52 -17.13 13.63
CA ALA A 73 -19.61 -16.30 12.84
C ALA A 73 -19.28 -14.97 13.52
N VAL A 74 -20.31 -14.29 14.07
CA VAL A 74 -20.13 -13.01 14.78
C VAL A 74 -19.31 -13.22 16.04
N GLU A 75 -19.65 -14.23 16.86
CA GLU A 75 -18.92 -14.53 18.10
C GLU A 75 -17.46 -14.90 17.83
N LYS A 76 -17.19 -15.77 16.85
CA LYS A 76 -15.82 -16.17 16.48
C LYS A 76 -15.00 -15.00 15.95
N ALA A 77 -15.59 -14.14 15.12
CA ALA A 77 -14.93 -12.93 14.65
C ALA A 77 -14.63 -11.97 15.80
N THR A 78 -15.61 -11.74 16.68
CA THR A 78 -15.49 -10.90 17.88
C THR A 78 -14.37 -11.38 18.80
N ASN A 79 -14.34 -12.67 19.17
CA ASN A 79 -13.32 -13.22 20.05
C ASN A 79 -11.91 -13.06 19.47
N ARG A 80 -11.74 -13.28 18.17
CA ARG A 80 -10.44 -13.05 17.49
C ARG A 80 -10.01 -11.59 17.54
N ILE A 81 -10.96 -10.67 17.32
CA ILE A 81 -10.69 -9.23 17.35
C ILE A 81 -10.36 -8.80 18.79
N ILE A 82 -11.08 -9.29 19.81
CA ILE A 82 -10.80 -9.01 21.23
C ILE A 82 -9.37 -9.39 21.59
N THR A 83 -8.94 -10.61 21.26
CA THR A 83 -7.56 -11.04 21.52
C THR A 83 -6.54 -10.09 20.89
N MET A 84 -6.79 -9.65 19.65
CA MET A 84 -5.87 -8.74 18.98
C MET A 84 -5.94 -7.30 19.51
N VAL A 85 -7.09 -6.84 20.00
CA VAL A 85 -7.22 -5.55 20.68
C VAL A 85 -6.38 -5.54 21.96
N GLU A 86 -6.41 -6.61 22.76
CA GLU A 86 -5.55 -6.71 23.95
C GLU A 86 -4.06 -6.75 23.58
N ASN A 87 -3.68 -7.45 22.51
CA ASN A 87 -2.30 -7.43 22.01
C ASN A 87 -1.87 -6.02 21.57
N LEU A 88 -2.74 -5.28 20.88
CA LEU A 88 -2.45 -3.90 20.47
C LEU A 88 -2.35 -2.96 21.67
N LYS A 89 -3.20 -3.14 22.69
CA LYS A 89 -3.15 -2.38 23.94
C LYS A 89 -1.85 -2.64 24.69
N GLU A 90 -1.40 -3.89 24.76
CA GLU A 90 -0.08 -4.23 25.31
C GLU A 90 1.07 -3.67 24.46
N ALA A 91 0.94 -3.63 23.14
CA ALA A 91 1.95 -3.00 22.28
C ALA A 91 2.01 -1.49 22.51
N VAL A 92 0.87 -0.82 22.65
CA VAL A 92 0.78 0.62 22.93
C VAL A 92 1.43 0.97 24.26
N SER A 93 1.27 0.14 25.30
CA SER A 93 1.90 0.40 26.60
C SER A 93 3.44 0.30 26.57
N LYS A 94 4.01 -0.35 25.55
CA LYS A 94 5.47 -0.42 25.31
C LYS A 94 6.01 0.78 24.54
N ILE A 95 5.16 1.64 24.00
CA ILE A 95 5.59 2.80 23.21
C ILE A 95 6.06 3.90 24.14
N ASP A 96 7.34 4.27 24.01
CA ASP A 96 7.92 5.42 24.68
C ASP A 96 8.29 6.55 23.70
N ARG A 97 8.64 7.72 24.26
CA ARG A 97 9.05 8.90 23.50
C ARG A 97 10.25 8.62 22.59
N LYS A 98 11.21 7.81 23.03
CA LYS A 98 12.44 7.50 22.29
C LYS A 98 12.14 6.62 21.08
N MET A 99 11.25 5.64 21.20
CA MET A 99 10.78 4.82 20.08
C MET A 99 10.06 5.69 19.05
N ILE A 100 9.18 6.59 19.48
CA ILE A 100 8.51 7.55 18.59
C ILE A 100 9.52 8.43 17.87
N GLU A 101 10.48 9.04 18.59
CA GLU A 101 11.52 9.86 17.96
C GLU A 101 12.36 9.07 16.96
N THR A 102 12.68 7.82 17.27
CA THR A 102 13.43 6.93 16.37
C THR A 102 12.64 6.66 15.10
N TRP A 103 11.35 6.33 15.23
CA TRP A 103 10.46 6.11 14.10
C TRP A 103 10.30 7.37 13.23
N VAL A 104 10.16 8.56 13.85
CA VAL A 104 10.09 9.84 13.15
C VAL A 104 11.40 10.15 12.41
N LYS A 105 12.57 9.94 13.04
CA LYS A 105 13.88 10.14 12.41
C LYS A 105 14.08 9.21 11.23
N ASP A 106 13.71 7.93 11.36
CA ASP A 106 13.74 6.98 10.25
C ASP A 106 12.85 7.46 9.09
N LEU A 107 11.62 7.88 9.40
CA LEU A 107 10.67 8.35 8.39
C LEU A 107 11.12 9.64 7.68
N VAL A 108 11.58 10.63 8.45
CA VAL A 108 11.83 11.98 7.92
C VAL A 108 13.25 12.12 7.38
N ILE A 109 14.26 11.54 8.04
CA ILE A 109 15.66 11.71 7.65
C ILE A 109 16.08 10.57 6.74
N ILE A 110 15.97 9.33 7.23
CA ILE A 110 16.55 8.17 6.56
C ILE A 110 15.79 7.84 5.28
N LYS A 111 14.47 7.64 5.36
CA LYS A 111 13.64 7.30 4.19
C LYS A 111 13.64 8.40 3.14
N THR A 112 13.67 9.67 3.55
CA THR A 112 13.80 10.80 2.62
C THR A 112 15.15 10.77 1.92
N PHE A 113 16.26 10.62 2.65
CA PHE A 113 17.59 10.57 2.06
C PHE A 113 17.76 9.38 1.11
N LEU A 114 17.28 8.19 1.50
CA LEU A 114 17.24 7.02 0.62
C LEU A 114 16.40 7.30 -0.64
N GLY A 115 15.25 7.97 -0.49
CA GLY A 115 14.40 8.39 -1.59
C GLY A 115 14.99 9.48 -2.49
N LEU A 116 15.98 10.25 -2.02
CA LEU A 116 16.72 11.23 -2.83
C LEU A 116 17.93 10.59 -3.53
N ARG A 117 18.58 9.60 -2.90
CA ARG A 117 19.81 8.99 -3.42
C ARG A 117 19.60 7.64 -4.09
N PHE A 118 18.36 7.20 -4.29
CA PHE A 118 18.08 5.93 -4.96
C PHE A 118 18.63 5.88 -6.40
N GLN A 119 18.61 7.01 -7.12
CA GLN A 119 19.21 7.10 -8.46
C GLN A 119 20.71 6.79 -8.41
N GLU A 120 21.42 7.34 -7.41
CA GLU A 120 22.84 7.05 -7.20
C GLU A 120 23.09 5.56 -6.93
N ALA A 121 22.24 4.92 -6.13
CA ALA A 121 22.36 3.49 -5.84
C ALA A 121 22.19 2.61 -7.09
N ILE A 122 21.26 2.98 -7.98
CA ILE A 122 21.04 2.32 -9.27
C ILE A 122 22.29 2.48 -10.15
N LEU A 123 22.81 3.70 -10.31
CA LEU A 123 24.03 3.95 -11.10
C LEU A 123 25.23 3.16 -10.56
N LYS A 124 25.44 3.20 -9.24
CA LYS A 124 26.54 2.50 -8.57
C LYS A 124 26.46 0.98 -8.79
N LYS A 125 25.25 0.40 -8.72
CA LYS A 125 25.06 -1.04 -8.96
C LYS A 125 25.32 -1.41 -10.42
N GLY A 126 24.82 -0.64 -11.38
CA GLY A 126 25.09 -0.85 -12.82
C GLY A 126 26.58 -0.75 -13.14
N ALA A 127 27.27 0.25 -12.60
CA ALA A 127 28.71 0.45 -12.78
C ALA A 127 29.55 -0.67 -12.16
N HIS A 128 29.18 -1.11 -10.95
CA HIS A 128 29.80 -2.27 -10.32
C HIS A 128 29.65 -3.56 -11.15
N LEU A 129 28.45 -3.82 -11.71
CA LEU A 129 28.21 -4.99 -12.57
C LEU A 129 29.05 -4.96 -13.85
N LYS A 130 29.34 -3.77 -14.37
CA LYS A 130 30.15 -3.56 -15.59
C LYS A 130 31.65 -3.40 -15.31
N GLY A 131 32.06 -3.30 -14.05
CA GLY A 131 33.45 -3.06 -13.66
C GLY A 131 33.95 -1.66 -14.03
N VAL A 132 33.08 -0.65 -14.00
CA VAL A 132 33.40 0.76 -14.32
C VAL A 132 33.00 1.68 -13.17
N GLU A 133 33.41 2.95 -13.24
CA GLU A 133 32.98 3.99 -12.32
C GLU A 133 31.58 4.54 -12.67
N TYR A 134 30.92 5.23 -11.74
CA TYR A 134 29.67 5.94 -11.98
C TYR A 134 29.81 7.43 -11.66
N ARG A 135 28.92 8.25 -12.23
CA ARG A 135 28.83 9.68 -11.93
C ARG A 135 27.37 10.14 -11.95
N LEU A 136 27.00 11.02 -11.04
CA LEU A 136 25.70 11.72 -11.11
C LEU A 136 25.75 12.81 -12.19
N ALA A 137 24.61 13.07 -12.81
CA ALA A 137 24.49 14.15 -13.76
C ALA A 137 24.70 15.52 -13.09
N ILE A 138 25.28 16.47 -13.83
CA ILE A 138 25.25 17.89 -13.44
C ILE A 138 23.94 18.53 -13.94
N SER A 139 23.57 19.71 -13.43
CA SER A 139 22.29 20.34 -13.77
C SER A 139 22.04 20.52 -15.27
N ASP A 140 23.07 20.84 -16.07
CA ASP A 140 22.96 20.97 -17.52
C ASP A 140 22.71 19.63 -18.25
N GLU A 141 23.13 18.51 -17.65
CA GLU A 141 22.90 17.15 -18.15
C GLU A 141 21.51 16.65 -17.73
N GLU A 142 21.08 16.94 -16.51
CA GLU A 142 19.72 16.64 -16.03
C GLU A 142 18.66 17.35 -16.86
N ALA A 143 18.92 18.60 -17.27
CA ALA A 143 18.04 19.35 -18.17
C ALA A 143 17.89 18.69 -19.55
N LYS A 144 18.84 17.83 -19.95
CA LYS A 144 18.81 17.02 -21.18
C LYS A 144 18.27 15.61 -20.94
N GLY A 145 17.75 15.33 -19.74
CA GLY A 145 17.18 14.04 -19.38
C GLY A 145 18.22 12.97 -19.00
N ILE A 146 19.48 13.34 -18.73
CA ILE A 146 20.50 12.42 -18.21
C ILE A 146 20.42 12.45 -16.69
N ASP A 147 20.13 11.31 -16.06
CA ASP A 147 20.08 11.18 -14.60
C ASP A 147 21.47 10.78 -14.03
N GLY A 148 22.34 10.21 -14.87
CA GLY A 148 23.74 9.97 -14.52
C GLY A 148 24.49 9.17 -15.58
N TRP A 149 25.65 8.65 -15.18
CA TRP A 149 26.58 7.96 -16.06
C TRP A 149 27.06 6.65 -15.44
N VAL A 150 27.14 5.62 -16.28
CA VAL A 150 27.77 4.33 -15.97
C VAL A 150 28.97 4.17 -16.91
N GLY A 151 30.17 4.43 -16.40
CA GLY A 151 31.36 4.67 -17.22
C GLY A 151 31.14 5.87 -18.14
N ASN A 152 31.25 5.65 -19.45
CA ASN A 152 31.03 6.67 -20.48
C ASN A 152 29.61 6.63 -21.08
N ILE A 153 28.68 5.91 -20.47
CA ILE A 153 27.31 5.76 -20.99
C ILE A 153 26.37 6.70 -20.22
N PRO A 154 25.77 7.71 -20.87
CA PRO A 154 24.76 8.54 -20.24
C PRO A 154 23.46 7.75 -20.12
N VAL A 155 22.86 7.77 -18.93
CA VAL A 155 21.64 7.02 -18.63
C VAL A 155 20.55 7.91 -18.04
N SER A 156 19.31 7.57 -18.36
CA SER A 156 18.14 8.07 -17.66
C SER A 156 17.53 6.95 -16.81
N ILE A 157 17.10 7.26 -15.59
CA ILE A 157 16.54 6.30 -14.63
C ILE A 157 15.05 6.56 -14.49
N LYS A 158 14.22 5.62 -14.95
CA LYS A 158 12.76 5.81 -15.01
C LYS A 158 12.03 4.65 -14.32
N PRO A 159 10.87 4.90 -13.68
CA PRO A 159 10.05 3.82 -13.15
C PRO A 159 9.50 2.95 -14.30
N ASP A 160 9.26 1.66 -14.05
CA ASP A 160 8.66 0.71 -14.99
C ASP A 160 7.31 1.19 -15.57
N THR A 161 6.52 1.95 -14.79
CA THR A 161 5.29 2.60 -15.27
C THR A 161 5.49 3.58 -16.44
N TYR A 162 6.72 4.05 -16.67
CA TYR A 162 7.08 4.86 -17.84
C TYR A 162 7.21 4.02 -19.11
N GLU A 163 7.67 2.77 -18.98
CA GLU A 163 7.77 1.82 -20.11
C GLU A 163 6.40 1.60 -20.76
N VAL A 164 5.34 1.47 -19.95
CA VAL A 164 3.95 1.35 -20.40
C VAL A 164 3.46 2.61 -21.13
N LYS A 165 4.09 3.77 -20.88
CA LYS A 165 3.77 5.06 -21.50
C LYS A 165 4.60 5.40 -22.76
N LYS A 166 5.54 4.54 -23.18
CA LYS A 166 6.34 4.69 -24.42
C LYS A 166 5.53 4.66 -25.73
N ALA A 167 4.19 4.66 -25.66
CA ALA A 167 3.33 4.95 -26.81
C ALA A 167 3.35 6.43 -27.26
N LEU A 168 4.20 7.30 -26.67
CA LEU A 168 4.40 8.68 -27.08
C LEU A 168 5.82 8.88 -27.70
N PRO A 169 5.93 9.50 -28.89
CA PRO A 169 7.17 9.59 -29.64
C PRO A 169 7.95 10.85 -29.27
N GLU A 170 8.96 10.75 -28.40
CA GLU A 170 10.03 11.76 -28.30
C GLU A 170 11.38 11.05 -28.13
N GLY A 171 12.32 11.36 -29.03
CA GLY A 171 13.63 10.74 -29.12
C GLY A 171 14.51 11.08 -27.91
N ILE A 172 14.51 10.20 -26.92
CA ILE A 172 15.51 10.22 -25.85
C ILE A 172 16.75 9.51 -26.40
N GLU A 173 17.82 10.26 -26.72
CA GLU A 173 19.11 9.72 -27.19
C GLU A 173 19.92 9.02 -26.08
N THR A 174 19.39 8.95 -24.86
CA THR A 174 20.07 8.39 -23.68
C THR A 174 19.53 7.01 -23.33
N LYS A 175 20.40 6.12 -22.84
CA LYS A 175 20.02 4.75 -22.47
C LYS A 175 19.13 4.78 -21.23
N ILE A 176 18.06 4.00 -21.19
CA ILE A 176 17.13 4.00 -20.05
C ILE A 176 17.38 2.79 -19.17
N ILE A 177 17.55 3.05 -17.87
CA ILE A 177 17.51 2.05 -16.81
C ILE A 177 16.12 2.10 -16.17
N PHE A 178 15.39 0.99 -16.23
CA PHE A 178 14.08 0.90 -15.61
C PHE A 178 14.18 0.39 -14.18
N TYR A 179 13.30 0.86 -13.31
CA TYR A 179 13.20 0.34 -11.95
C TYR A 179 11.75 0.17 -11.49
N LYS A 180 11.53 -0.79 -10.59
CA LYS A 180 10.26 -1.05 -9.94
C LYS A 180 10.45 -1.10 -8.43
N LYS A 181 9.72 -0.26 -7.72
CA LYS A 181 9.73 -0.29 -6.24
C LYS A 181 8.91 -1.49 -5.76
N LEU A 182 9.55 -2.35 -4.98
CA LEU A 182 8.92 -3.48 -4.29
C LEU A 182 8.72 -3.12 -2.81
N LYS A 183 8.07 -4.00 -2.05
CA LYS A 183 7.83 -3.77 -0.61
C LYS A 183 9.12 -3.79 0.21
N ASP A 184 10.11 -4.55 -0.24
CA ASP A 184 11.36 -4.87 0.45
C ASP A 184 12.61 -4.49 -0.37
N GLY A 185 12.46 -3.80 -1.50
CA GLY A 185 13.59 -3.44 -2.34
C GLY A 185 13.21 -2.75 -3.64
N ILE A 186 14.13 -2.79 -4.60
CA ILE A 186 13.97 -2.25 -5.94
C ILE A 186 14.45 -3.32 -6.92
N GLU A 187 13.61 -3.64 -7.89
CA GLU A 187 13.98 -4.41 -9.06
C GLU A 187 14.47 -3.44 -10.14
N ILE A 188 15.59 -3.73 -10.79
CA ILE A 188 16.25 -2.82 -11.72
C ILE A 188 16.57 -3.59 -13.01
N ASP A 189 16.19 -3.02 -14.14
CA ASP A 189 16.52 -3.51 -15.47
C ASP A 189 17.60 -2.65 -16.11
N TYR A 190 18.75 -3.27 -16.38
CA TYR A 190 19.91 -2.65 -17.01
C TYR A 190 20.08 -3.07 -18.48
N GLY A 191 19.08 -3.68 -19.12
CA GLY A 191 19.21 -4.31 -20.45
C GLY A 191 19.71 -3.40 -21.57
N GLU A 192 19.60 -2.08 -21.43
CA GLU A 192 20.14 -1.12 -22.39
C GLU A 192 21.64 -0.81 -22.22
N ILE A 193 22.27 -1.22 -21.10
CA ILE A 193 23.65 -0.85 -20.74
C ILE A 193 24.56 -2.00 -20.30
N LEU A 194 24.03 -3.17 -19.92
CA LEU A 194 24.78 -4.40 -19.62
C LEU A 194 24.65 -5.39 -20.77
#